data_AF-A0A434MNP4-F1
#
_entry.id   AF-A0A434MNP4-F1
#
_cell.length_a   1.000
_cell.length_b   1.000
_cell.length_c   1.000
_cell.angle_alpha   90.00
_cell.angle_beta   90.00
_cell.angle_gamma   90.00
#
_symmetry.space_group_name_H-M   'P 1'
#
loop_
_entity.id
_entity.type
_entity.pdbx_description
1 polymer ?
#
loop_
_entity_poly.entity_id
_entity_poly.type
_entity_poly.pdbx_seq_one_letter_code
_entity_poly.pdbx_strand_id
1 'polypeptide(L)'
;YPLLTASIAGVIVHLILAIAYGIVFGEIAAMLRGRAAFIGLGSVFGLALWLVNFYVIAPIAFPWFLQASPVVQFIAHTFFFGTVLGWYLWKSHERSGLEGPAV
;
A
#
# COMPACT_ATOMS: atom_id res chain seq x y z
N TYR A 1 -2.06 -4.47 26.61
CA TYR A 1 -3.11 -5.39 26.12
C TYR A 1 -2.55 -6.80 26.01
N PRO A 2 -3.36 -7.85 26.17
CA PRO A 2 -2.93 -9.22 25.86
C PRO A 2 -2.44 -9.33 24.42
N LEU A 3 -1.35 -10.08 24.20
CA LEU A 3 -0.74 -10.25 22.87
C LEU A 3 -1.76 -10.74 21.84
N LEU A 4 -2.59 -11.71 22.22
CA LEU A 4 -3.64 -12.26 21.37
C LEU A 4 -4.60 -11.18 20.85
N THR A 5 -5.10 -10.31 21.74
CA THR A 5 -6.02 -9.24 21.36
C THR A 5 -5.37 -8.25 20.41
N ALA A 6 -4.12 -7.86 20.69
CA ALA A 6 -3.36 -6.96 19.82
C ALA A 6 -3.13 -7.57 18.43
N SER A 7 -2.79 -8.86 18.37
CA SER A 7 -2.60 -9.59 17.11
C SER A 7 -3.88 -9.68 16.31
N ILE A 8 -5.01 -10.03 16.93
CA ILE A 8 -6.32 -10.13 16.25
C ILE A 8 -6.74 -8.76 15.71
N ALA A 9 -6.69 -7.72 16.55
CA ALA A 9 -7.03 -6.36 16.13
C ALA A 9 -6.12 -5.88 14.99
N GLY A 10 -4.82 -6.14 15.12
CA GLY A 10 -3.83 -5.83 14.08
C GLY A 10 -4.14 -6.49 12.76
N VAL A 11 -4.39 -7.81 12.75
CA VAL A 11 -4.71 -8.56 11.52
C VAL A 11 -6.00 -8.05 10.87
N ILE A 12 -7.07 -7.85 11.65
CA ILE A 12 -8.36 -7.39 11.11
C ILE A 12 -8.21 -5.99 10.49
N VAL A 13 -7.58 -5.06 11.20
CA VAL A 13 -7.37 -3.69 10.70
C VAL A 13 -6.54 -3.71 9.42
N HIS A 14 -5.41 -4.44 9.40
CA HIS A 14 -4.57 -4.50 8.21
C HIS A 14 -5.26 -5.21 7.03
N LEU A 15 -6.07 -6.23 7.27
CA LEU A 15 -6.80 -6.92 6.20
C LEU A 15 -7.83 -6.00 5.54
N ILE A 16 -8.64 -5.29 6.34
CA ILE A 16 -9.65 -4.35 5.83
C ILE A 16 -8.97 -3.24 5.03
N LEU A 17 -7.89 -2.66 5.57
CA LEU A 17 -7.14 -1.61 4.89
C LEU A 17 -6.46 -2.13 3.61
N ALA A 18 -5.91 -3.34 3.61
CA ALA A 18 -5.30 -3.94 2.43
C ALA A 18 -6.30 -4.13 1.29
N ILE A 19 -7.53 -4.57 1.59
CA ILE A 19 -8.60 -4.69 0.60
C ILE A 19 -8.96 -3.32 0.04
N ALA A 20 -9.26 -2.35 0.91
CA ALA A 20 -9.67 -1.01 0.50
C ALA A 20 -8.59 -0.31 -0.35
N TYR A 21 -7.34 -0.32 0.12
CA TYR A 21 -6.23 0.30 -0.57
C TYR A 21 -5.85 -0.44 -1.85
N GLY A 22 -5.95 -1.78 -1.87
CA GLY A 22 -5.71 -2.59 -3.06
C GLY A 22 -6.70 -2.29 -4.18
N ILE A 23 -7.99 -2.12 -3.86
CA ILE A 23 -9.01 -1.70 -4.82
C ILE A 23 -8.68 -0.33 -5.40
N VAL A 24 -8.47 0.67 -4.53
CA VAL A 24 -8.14 2.05 -4.98
C VAL A 24 -6.89 2.06 -5.87
N PHE A 25 -5.84 1.35 -5.47
CA PHE A 25 -4.62 1.24 -6.24
C PHE A 25 -4.86 0.59 -7.60
N GLY A 26 -5.61 -0.52 -7.65
CA GLY A 26 -5.92 -1.25 -8.87
C GLY A 26 -6.70 -0.40 -9.88
N GLU A 27 -7.70 0.35 -9.43
CA GLU A 27 -8.49 1.26 -10.29
C GLU A 27 -7.62 2.35 -10.92
N ILE A 28 -6.70 2.94 -10.15
CA ILE A 28 -5.78 3.97 -10.69
C ILE A 28 -4.76 3.32 -11.64
N ALA A 29 -4.21 2.16 -11.26
CA ALA A 29 -3.20 1.46 -12.05
C ALA A 29 -3.74 0.93 -13.38
N ALA A 30 -5.04 0.65 -13.49
CA ALA A 30 -5.69 0.25 -14.74
C ALA A 30 -5.58 1.31 -15.86
N MET A 31 -5.33 2.57 -15.49
CA MET A 31 -5.13 3.68 -16.43
C MET A 31 -3.68 3.83 -16.89
N LEU A 32 -2.74 3.08 -16.31
CA LEU A 32 -1.32 3.23 -16.56
C LEU A 32 -0.79 2.18 -17.54
N ARG A 33 0.34 2.51 -18.18
CA ARG A 33 1.12 1.58 -19.00
C ARG A 33 2.60 1.68 -18.68
N GLY A 34 3.28 0.55 -18.78
CA GLY A 34 4.74 0.47 -18.63
C GLY A 34 5.22 0.40 -17.18
N ARG A 35 6.35 -0.31 -17.01
CA ARG A 35 6.96 -0.62 -15.71
C ARG A 35 7.16 0.59 -14.80
N ALA A 36 7.73 1.67 -15.34
CA ALA A 36 8.11 2.84 -14.55
C ALA A 36 6.88 3.55 -13.96
N ALA A 37 5.77 3.63 -14.71
CA ALA A 37 4.54 4.25 -14.25
C ALA A 37 3.92 3.49 -13.08
N PHE A 38 3.86 2.16 -13.18
CA PHE A 38 3.33 1.32 -12.10
C PHE A 38 4.19 1.36 -10.83
N ILE A 39 5.52 1.27 -10.96
CA ILE A 39 6.43 1.35 -9.81
C ILE A 39 6.34 2.74 -9.17
N GLY A 40 6.35 3.80 -9.98
CA GLY A 40 6.21 5.17 -9.51
C GLY A 40 4.89 5.41 -8.78
N LEU A 41 3.77 4.96 -9.34
CA LEU A 41 2.46 5.00 -8.69
C LEU A 41 2.51 4.23 -7.36
N GLY A 42 3.07 3.01 -7.35
CA GLY A 42 3.25 2.21 -6.15
C GLY A 42 3.98 2.96 -5.04
N SER A 43 5.13 3.56 -5.36
CA SER A 43 5.92 4.32 -4.38
C SER A 43 5.17 5.55 -3.85
N VAL A 44 4.54 6.34 -4.73
CA VAL A 44 3.77 7.53 -4.33
C VAL A 44 2.55 7.14 -3.49
N PHE A 45 1.85 6.07 -3.87
CA PHE A 45 0.71 5.54 -3.14
C PHE A 45 1.13 5.04 -1.75
N GLY A 46 2.22 4.28 -1.65
CA GLY A 46 2.78 3.82 -0.37
C GLY A 46 3.18 4.98 0.55
N LEU A 47 3.80 6.03 -0.01
CA LEU A 47 4.11 7.26 0.73
C LEU A 47 2.83 7.96 1.24
N ALA A 48 1.82 8.10 0.37
CA ALA A 48 0.55 8.70 0.74
C ALA A 48 -0.16 7.90 1.85
N LEU A 49 -0.14 6.57 1.77
CA LEU A 49 -0.68 5.71 2.82
C LEU A 49 0.04 5.89 4.15
N TRP A 50 1.38 5.99 4.16
CA TRP A 50 2.10 6.26 5.39
C TRP A 50 1.66 7.58 6.02
N LEU A 51 1.57 8.65 5.21
CA LEU A 51 1.14 9.96 5.68
C LEU A 51 -0.28 9.92 6.24
N VAL A 52 -1.24 9.39 5.48
CA VAL A 52 -2.65 9.34 5.90
C VAL A 52 -2.84 8.42 7.10
N ASN A 53 -2.24 7.23 7.10
CA ASN A 53 -2.41 6.28 8.19
C ASN A 53 -1.83 6.81 9.51
N PHE A 54 -0.62 7.39 9.50
CA PHE A 54 0.05 7.78 10.75
C PHE A 54 -0.26 9.19 11.23
N TYR A 55 -0.62 10.12 10.33
CA TYR A 55 -0.84 11.53 10.70
C TYR A 55 -2.32 11.94 10.64
N VAL A 56 -3.20 11.12 10.07
CA VAL A 56 -4.64 11.40 10.03
C VAL A 56 -5.42 10.31 10.77
N ILE A 57 -5.28 9.05 10.39
CA ILE A 57 -6.12 7.96 10.92
C ILE A 57 -5.67 7.52 12.31
N ALA A 58 -4.38 7.23 12.50
CA ALA A 58 -3.85 6.69 13.76
C ALA A 58 -4.11 7.61 14.96
N PRO A 59 -3.93 8.94 14.90
CA PRO A 59 -4.23 9.82 16.03
C PRO A 59 -5.70 9.80 16.47
N ILE A 60 -6.63 9.49 15.55
CA ILE A 60 -8.08 9.53 15.80
C ILE A 60 -8.61 8.17 16.23
N ALA A 61 -8.22 7.10 15.53
CA ALA A 61 -8.85 5.79 15.67
C ALA A 61 -7.93 4.72 16.25
N PHE A 62 -6.61 4.84 16.07
CA PHE A 62 -5.65 3.78 16.39
C PHE A 62 -4.35 4.33 17.02
N PRO A 63 -4.42 5.04 18.16
CA PRO A 63 -3.29 5.80 18.70
C PRO A 63 -2.10 4.94 19.11
N TRP A 64 -2.29 3.64 19.31
CA TRP A 64 -1.19 2.69 19.59
C TRP A 64 -0.20 2.55 18.44
N PHE A 65 -0.58 2.85 17.19
CA PHE A 65 0.38 2.87 16.07
C PHE A 65 1.41 4.00 16.19
N LEU A 66 1.11 5.07 16.94
CA LEU A 66 2.03 6.19 17.13
C LEU A 66 3.28 5.82 17.96
N GLN A 67 3.30 4.64 18.57
CA GLN A 67 4.46 4.12 19.30
C GLN A 67 5.50 3.49 18.37
N ALA A 68 5.14 3.22 17.11
CA ALA A 68 6.06 2.65 16.13
C ALA A 68 7.03 3.72 15.58
N SER A 69 8.26 3.31 15.22
CA SER A 69 9.24 4.24 14.64
C SER A 69 8.72 4.83 13.31
N PRO A 70 8.57 6.17 13.20
CA PRO A 70 8.07 6.80 11.99
C PRO A 70 8.92 6.52 10.75
N VAL A 71 10.25 6.43 10.92
CA VAL A 71 11.21 6.14 9.85
C VAL A 71 11.04 4.70 9.34
N VAL A 72 10.90 3.74 10.25
CA VAL A 72 10.66 2.33 9.86
C VAL A 72 9.33 2.20 9.13
N GLN A 73 8.28 2.89 9.62
CA GLN A 73 6.97 2.86 8.99
C GLN A 73 6.97 3.53 7.61
N PHE A 74 7.67 4.64 7.44
CA PHE A 74 7.90 5.29 6.15
C PHE A 74 8.53 4.31 5.16
N ILE A 75 9.62 3.64 5.56
CA ILE A 75 10.35 2.70 4.71
C ILE A 75 9.45 1.50 4.35
N ALA A 76 8.76 0.94 5.34
CA ALA A 76 7.88 -0.21 5.18
C ALA A 76 6.74 0.07 4.20
N HIS A 77 6.05 1.21 4.34
CA HIS A 77 4.91 1.55 3.51
C HIS A 77 5.32 2.01 2.11
N THR A 78 6.37 2.82 2.00
CA THR A 78 6.78 3.40 0.72
C THR A 78 7.45 2.36 -0.17
N PHE A 79 8.45 1.65 0.36
CA PHE A 79 9.31 0.78 -0.44
C PHE A 79 8.91 -0.69 -0.38
N PHE A 80 8.72 -1.25 0.81
CA PHE A 80 8.43 -2.68 0.95
C PHE A 80 6.98 -3.04 0.61
N PHE A 81 6.06 -2.09 0.80
CA PHE A 81 4.67 -2.23 0.36
C PHE A 81 4.44 -1.55 -1.00
N GLY A 82 4.53 -0.22 -1.07
CA GLY A 82 4.14 0.56 -2.25
C GLY A 82 4.91 0.20 -3.52
N THR A 83 6.24 0.34 -3.52
CA THR A 83 7.09 0.02 -4.68
C THR A 83 6.93 -1.43 -5.11
N VAL A 84 6.88 -2.38 -4.16
CA VAL A 84 6.70 -3.81 -4.44
C VAL A 84 5.31 -4.09 -5.04
N LEU A 85 4.26 -3.45 -4.53
CA LEU A 85 2.90 -3.57 -5.06
C LEU A 85 2.83 -3.08 -6.51
N GLY A 86 3.42 -1.92 -6.81
CA GLY A 86 3.50 -1.39 -8.16
C GLY A 86 4.23 -2.33 -9.11
N TRP A 87 5.40 -2.85 -8.69
CA TRP A 87 6.14 -3.84 -9.47
C TRP A 87 5.32 -5.12 -9.70
N TYR A 88 4.67 -5.64 -8.65
CA TYR A 88 3.91 -6.88 -8.73
C TYR A 88 2.70 -6.75 -9.66
N LEU A 89 1.94 -5.66 -9.55
CA LEU A 89 0.77 -5.44 -10.39
C LEU A 89 1.18 -5.23 -11.86
N TRP A 90 2.27 -4.52 -12.13
CA TRP A 90 2.82 -4.44 -13.49
C TRP A 90 3.18 -5.83 -14.03
N LYS A 91 3.90 -6.64 -13.24
CA LYS A 91 4.28 -7.99 -13.67
C LYS A 91 3.06 -8.88 -13.93
N SER A 92 1.99 -8.71 -13.15
CA SER A 92 0.71 -9.37 -13.37
C SER A 92 0.06 -8.93 -14.69
N HIS A 93 0.03 -7.61 -14.94
CA HIS A 93 -0.51 -7.03 -16.16
C HIS A 93 0.26 -7.47 -17.41
N GLU A 94 1.59 -7.49 -17.36
CA GLU A 94 2.46 -8.00 -18.43
C GLU A 94 2.15 -9.49 -18.73
N ARG A 95 1.98 -10.32 -17.70
CA ARG A 95 1.63 -11.75 -17.86
C ARG A 95 0.23 -11.97 -18.42
N SER A 96 -0.70 -11.04 -18.21
CA SER A 96 -2.07 -11.14 -18.71
C SER A 96 -2.21 -10.86 -20.21
N GLY A 97 -1.16 -10.33 -20.87
CA GLY A 97 -1.20 -10.00 -22.29
C GLY A 97 -2.02 -8.75 -22.64
N LEU A 98 -2.40 -7.95 -21.64
CA LEU A 98 -3.16 -6.69 -21.82
C LEU A 98 -2.30 -5.51 -22.33
N GLU A 99 -0.99 -5.71 -22.49
CA GLU A 99 -0.11 -4.75 -23.14
C GLU A 99 -0.21 -4.89 -24.67
N GLY A 100 -1.15 -4.17 -25.28
CA GLY A 100 -1.11 -3.90 -26.72
C GLY A 100 0.14 -3.08 -27.09
N PRO A 101 0.60 -3.13 -28.36
CA PRO A 101 1.83 -2.49 -28.79
C PRO A 101 1.81 -0.99 -28.45
N ALA A 102 2.92 -0.51 -27.87
CA ALA A 102 3.15 0.91 -27.70
C ALA A 102 3.16 1.55 -29.09
N VAL A 103 2.13 2.33 -29.40
CA VAL A 103 2.04 3.15 -30.61
C VAL A 103 3.00 4.32 -30.52
#